data_AF-A0AAN8C749-F1
#
_entry.id   AF-A0AAN8C749-F1
#
_cell.length_a   1.000
_cell.length_b   1.000
_cell.length_c   1.000
_cell.angle_alpha   90.00
_cell.angle_beta   90.00
_cell.angle_gamma   90.00
#
_symmetry.space_group_name_H-M   'P 1'
#
loop_
_entity.id
_entity.type
_entity.pdbx_description
1 polymer ?
#
loop_
_entity_poly.entity_id
_entity_poly.type
_entity_poly.pdbx_seq_one_letter_code
_entity_poly.pdbx_strand_id
1 'polypeptide(L)'
;MEERAKFTVFKVLVRKTADESWVVFRRYTDFSRLNDKLKDMFPGFRLSLPPKRWFKDNYDTDFLEDRQLGLQAFLQNLVAHKDIANSQAVREFLCLDDPPGPFDSLEESRAFCETLEESNYRLQKELQEKQKEITSLKRRLDEREQAILLLEKHVNPECVSPGSLCDLSAQGSESSADPDVESSAVEADQDVPDDSGGRCEVEPVRSSACWCGPSHSTSPPIIQVTQLYHQKLEQ
;
A
#
# COMPACT_ATOMS: atom_id res chain seq x y z
N MET A 1 -14.82 13.93 22.10
CA MET A 1 -13.40 13.52 22.06
C MET A 1 -13.30 12.53 20.93
N GLU A 2 -12.53 12.84 19.90
CA GLU A 2 -12.41 12.01 18.70
C GLU A 2 -11.58 10.76 19.04
N GLU A 3 -11.99 9.57 18.58
CA GLU A 3 -11.23 8.34 18.83
C GLU A 3 -9.91 8.40 18.06
N ARG A 4 -8.78 8.36 18.78
CA ARG A 4 -7.47 8.27 18.13
C ARG A 4 -7.38 6.99 17.31
N ALA A 5 -7.07 7.13 16.03
CA ALA A 5 -6.87 6.00 15.14
C ALA A 5 -5.76 5.09 15.69
N LYS A 6 -6.04 3.79 15.77
CA LYS A 6 -5.02 2.78 16.15
C LYS A 6 -4.11 2.52 14.95
N PHE A 7 -2.85 2.16 15.24
CA PHE A 7 -1.87 1.77 14.23
C PHE A 7 -0.83 0.80 14.81
N THR A 8 -0.21 0.00 13.95
CA THR A 8 0.86 -0.94 14.33
C THR A 8 2.23 -0.35 14.05
N VAL A 9 3.13 -0.47 15.03
CA VAL A 9 4.53 -0.03 14.97
C VAL A 9 5.44 -1.24 15.18
N PHE A 10 6.48 -1.36 14.37
CA PHE A 10 7.49 -2.42 14.50
C PHE A 10 8.70 -1.89 15.27
N LYS A 11 9.20 -2.68 16.22
CA LYS A 11 10.39 -2.37 17.02
C LYS A 11 11.62 -2.97 16.33
N VAL A 12 12.48 -2.12 15.78
CA VAL A 12 13.70 -2.54 15.08
C VAL A 12 14.91 -2.30 15.98
N LEU A 13 15.60 -3.37 16.37
CA LEU A 13 16.89 -3.33 17.03
C LEU A 13 17.99 -3.24 15.96
N VAL A 14 18.71 -2.12 15.94
CA VAL A 14 19.85 -1.89 15.05
C VAL A 14 21.12 -2.18 15.83
N ARG A 15 21.99 -3.06 15.30
CA ARG A 15 23.33 -3.34 15.84
C ARG A 15 24.38 -2.94 14.81
N LYS A 16 25.17 -1.93 15.16
CA LYS A 16 26.26 -1.37 14.34
C LYS A 16 27.61 -1.98 14.69
N THR A 17 27.84 -2.23 15.99
CA THR A 17 28.98 -3.02 16.50
C THR A 17 28.51 -3.99 17.58
N ALA A 18 29.44 -4.68 18.26
CA ALA A 18 29.11 -5.57 19.39
C ALA A 18 28.53 -4.80 20.59
N ASP A 19 29.04 -3.59 20.84
CA ASP A 19 28.68 -2.75 21.99
C ASP A 19 27.73 -1.59 21.61
N GLU A 20 27.65 -1.24 20.33
CA GLU A 20 26.81 -0.15 19.81
C GLU A 20 25.51 -0.69 19.19
N SER A 21 24.40 -0.53 19.92
CA SER A 21 23.05 -0.85 19.44
C SER A 21 21.98 0.07 20.01
N TRP A 22 20.93 0.29 19.25
CA TRP A 22 19.78 1.12 19.63
C TRP A 22 18.49 0.58 19.02
N VAL A 23 17.37 1.14 19.44
CA VAL A 23 16.04 0.78 18.93
C VAL A 23 15.50 1.94 18.10
N VAL A 24 14.97 1.64 16.92
CA VAL A 24 14.09 2.56 16.18
C VAL A 24 12.71 1.93 16.02
N PHE A 25 11.70 2.79 15.99
CA PHE A 25 10.31 2.38 15.81
C PHE A 25 9.82 2.87 14.45
N ARG A 26 9.26 1.97 13.63
CA ARG A 26 8.87 2.24 12.24
C ARG A 26 7.53 1.57 11.92
N ARG A 27 6.65 2.26 11.19
CA ARG A 27 5.39 1.69 10.69
C ARG A 27 5.59 1.09 9.31
N TYR A 28 4.72 0.17 8.90
CA TYR A 28 4.78 -0.44 7.55
C TYR A 28 4.86 0.61 6.41
N THR A 29 4.19 1.76 6.56
CA THR A 29 4.25 2.88 5.60
C THR A 29 5.65 3.41 5.37
N ASP A 30 6.50 3.34 6.39
CA ASP A 30 7.83 3.93 6.38
C ASP A 30 8.80 3.00 5.66
N PHE A 31 8.64 1.68 5.84
CA PHE A 31 9.26 0.66 5.00
C PHE A 31 8.84 0.77 3.53
N SER A 32 7.54 1.02 3.24
CA SER A 32 7.07 1.26 1.87
C SER A 32 7.78 2.46 1.24
N ARG A 33 7.83 3.61 1.95
CA ARG A 33 8.50 4.83 1.48
C ARG A 33 9.99 4.62 1.25
N LEU A 34 10.67 3.89 2.15
CA LEU A 34 12.07 3.53 1.93
C LEU A 34 12.23 2.67 0.68
N ASN A 35 11.43 1.61 0.51
CA ASN A 35 11.49 0.75 -0.65
C ASN A 35 11.23 1.52 -1.96
N ASP A 36 10.28 2.46 -1.95
CA ASP A 36 9.95 3.27 -3.13
C ASP A 36 11.12 4.22 -3.47
N LYS A 37 11.71 4.93 -2.49
CA LYS A 37 12.97 5.69 -2.69
C LYS A 37 14.11 4.83 -3.24
N LEU A 38 14.24 3.59 -2.76
CA LEU A 38 15.32 2.68 -3.17
C LEU A 38 15.16 2.17 -4.60
N LYS A 39 13.94 1.99 -5.10
CA LYS A 39 13.70 1.65 -6.53
C LYS A 39 14.16 2.77 -7.44
N ASP A 40 13.90 4.03 -7.06
CA ASP A 40 14.30 5.20 -7.84
C ASP A 40 15.82 5.38 -7.85
N MET A 41 16.48 5.15 -6.70
CA MET A 41 17.94 5.25 -6.56
C MET A 41 18.69 4.05 -7.16
N PHE A 42 18.12 2.85 -7.10
CA PHE A 42 18.75 1.59 -7.47
C PHE A 42 17.80 0.73 -8.34
N PRO A 43 17.48 1.13 -9.59
CA PRO A 43 16.45 0.47 -10.41
C PRO A 43 16.75 -1.00 -10.76
N GLY A 44 18.02 -1.42 -10.69
CA GLY A 44 18.43 -2.83 -10.83
C GLY A 44 18.21 -3.68 -9.58
N PHE A 45 17.89 -3.08 -8.44
CA PHE A 45 17.70 -3.75 -7.15
C PHE A 45 16.21 -3.81 -6.79
N ARG A 46 15.71 -5.02 -6.48
CA ARG A 46 14.30 -5.25 -6.18
C ARG A 46 14.15 -5.88 -4.81
N LEU A 47 13.72 -5.09 -3.83
CA LEU A 47 13.28 -5.60 -2.53
C LEU A 47 11.78 -5.93 -2.54
N SER A 48 11.46 -7.16 -2.13
CA SER A 48 10.11 -7.56 -1.79
C SER A 48 9.74 -7.05 -0.40
N LEU A 49 8.63 -6.31 -0.28
CA LEU A 49 7.95 -6.08 0.99
C LEU A 49 6.80 -7.07 1.16
N PRO A 50 6.45 -7.46 2.40
CA PRO A 50 5.22 -8.20 2.65
C PRO A 50 4.00 -7.38 2.18
N PRO A 51 2.92 -8.04 1.72
CA PRO A 51 1.82 -7.37 1.04
C PRO A 51 1.07 -6.35 1.92
N LYS A 52 0.48 -5.36 1.26
CA LYS A 52 -0.52 -4.45 1.87
C LYS A 52 -1.81 -5.26 2.12
N ARG A 53 -2.43 -5.08 3.29
CA ARG A 53 -3.66 -5.78 3.69
C ARG A 53 -4.83 -4.80 3.60
N TRP A 54 -5.60 -4.95 2.53
CA TRP A 54 -6.65 -4.00 2.12
C TRP A 54 -8.05 -4.37 2.62
N PHE A 55 -8.33 -5.67 2.81
CA PHE A 55 -9.70 -6.19 3.01
C PHE A 55 -9.86 -7.12 4.22
N LYS A 56 -8.93 -7.06 5.19
CA LYS A 56 -8.96 -7.87 6.42
C LYS A 56 -8.39 -7.07 7.60
N ASP A 57 -8.71 -7.47 8.83
CA ASP A 57 -8.24 -6.81 10.06
C ASP A 57 -6.70 -6.70 10.09
N ASN A 58 -6.16 -5.52 10.37
CA ASN A 58 -4.71 -5.27 10.43
C ASN A 58 -4.08 -5.64 11.79
N TYR A 59 -4.88 -6.04 12.79
CA TYR A 59 -4.43 -6.43 14.14
C TYR A 59 -4.39 -7.95 14.37
N ASP A 60 -4.76 -8.72 13.35
CA ASP A 60 -4.66 -10.18 13.26
C ASP A 60 -3.24 -10.69 13.53
N THR A 61 -3.06 -11.55 14.54
CA THR A 61 -1.75 -11.94 15.09
C THR A 61 -0.86 -12.61 14.05
N ASP A 62 -1.35 -13.69 13.43
CA ASP A 62 -0.62 -14.49 12.44
C ASP A 62 -0.09 -13.61 11.30
N PHE A 63 -0.90 -12.64 10.87
CA PHE A 63 -0.53 -11.68 9.85
C PHE A 63 0.50 -10.63 10.31
N LEU A 64 0.47 -10.22 11.58
CA LEU A 64 1.49 -9.35 12.13
C LEU A 64 2.84 -10.08 12.25
N GLU A 65 2.82 -11.38 12.53
CA GLU A 65 4.00 -12.25 12.52
C GLU A 65 4.54 -12.46 11.09
N ASP A 66 3.71 -12.85 10.13
CA ASP A 66 4.07 -12.93 8.70
C ASP A 66 4.67 -11.61 8.18
N ARG A 67 4.03 -10.49 8.54
CA ARG A 67 4.52 -9.16 8.17
C ARG A 67 5.85 -8.84 8.87
N GLN A 68 6.03 -9.18 10.14
CA GLN A 68 7.31 -9.00 10.83
C GLN A 68 8.41 -9.79 10.12
N LEU A 69 8.17 -11.06 9.76
CA LEU A 69 9.13 -11.91 9.04
C LEU A 69 9.49 -11.31 7.66
N GLY A 70 8.50 -10.82 6.92
CA GLY A 70 8.74 -10.12 5.64
C GLY A 70 9.53 -8.82 5.79
N LEU A 71 9.29 -8.04 6.86
CA LEU A 71 10.04 -6.81 7.15
C LEU A 71 11.47 -7.11 7.66
N GLN A 72 11.65 -8.19 8.42
CA GLN A 72 12.95 -8.71 8.84
C GLN A 72 13.80 -9.11 7.62
N ALA A 73 13.23 -9.90 6.70
CA ALA A 73 13.91 -10.30 5.46
C ALA A 73 14.23 -9.09 4.56
N PHE A 74 13.32 -8.12 4.46
CA PHE A 74 13.56 -6.85 3.76
C PHE A 74 14.80 -6.12 4.31
N LEU A 75 14.93 -5.96 5.64
CA LEU A 75 16.08 -5.29 6.25
C LEU A 75 17.37 -6.10 6.16
N GLN A 76 17.32 -7.43 6.24
CA GLN A 76 18.50 -8.27 6.04
C GLN A 76 19.07 -8.13 4.63
N ASN A 77 18.19 -8.20 3.61
CA ASN A 77 18.58 -7.97 2.22
C ASN A 77 19.10 -6.54 2.01
N LEU A 78 18.48 -5.54 2.65
CA LEU A 78 18.89 -4.14 2.59
C LEU A 78 20.34 -3.94 3.06
N VAL A 79 20.72 -4.50 4.22
CA VAL A 79 22.07 -4.33 4.79
C VAL A 79 23.13 -5.24 4.17
N ALA A 80 22.73 -6.27 3.42
CA ALA A 80 23.65 -7.14 2.69
C ALA A 80 24.37 -6.42 1.53
N HIS A 81 23.79 -5.35 0.99
CA HIS A 81 24.36 -4.56 -0.12
C HIS A 81 25.00 -3.27 0.40
N LYS A 82 26.34 -3.17 0.35
CA LYS A 82 27.10 -2.04 0.92
C LYS A 82 26.64 -0.66 0.42
N ASP A 83 26.46 -0.48 -0.88
CA ASP A 83 26.10 0.82 -1.47
C ASP A 83 24.71 1.27 -1.05
N ILE A 84 23.82 0.30 -0.79
CA ILE A 84 22.44 0.52 -0.37
C ILE A 84 22.39 0.79 1.14
N ALA A 85 23.10 -0.02 1.94
CA ALA A 85 23.25 0.16 3.38
C ALA A 85 23.84 1.52 3.75
N ASN A 86 24.81 2.00 2.96
CA ASN A 86 25.44 3.32 3.13
C ASN A 86 24.66 4.47 2.46
N SER A 87 23.57 4.19 1.74
CA SER A 87 22.77 5.23 1.11
C SER A 87 22.08 6.11 2.17
N GLN A 88 21.95 7.40 1.88
CA GLN A 88 21.40 8.39 2.80
C GLN A 88 20.00 8.00 3.32
N ALA A 89 19.14 7.46 2.45
CA ALA A 89 17.80 7.02 2.82
C ALA A 89 17.80 5.87 3.85
N VAL A 90 18.79 4.98 3.82
CA VAL A 90 18.91 3.87 4.79
C VAL A 90 19.53 4.34 6.10
N ARG A 91 20.54 5.23 6.02
CA ARG A 91 21.15 5.87 7.21
C ARG A 91 20.12 6.65 8.03
N GLU A 92 19.28 7.44 7.37
CA GLU A 92 18.14 8.13 7.98
C GLU A 92 17.11 7.14 8.55
N PHE A 93 16.72 6.12 7.79
CA PHE A 93 15.70 5.17 8.23
C PHE A 93 16.12 4.38 9.48
N LEU A 94 17.40 4.03 9.61
CA LEU A 94 17.95 3.27 10.75
C LEU A 94 18.58 4.16 11.85
N CYS A 95 18.63 5.48 11.67
CA CYS A 95 19.36 6.42 12.54
C CYS A 95 20.84 6.05 12.75
N LEU A 96 21.57 5.70 11.67
CA LEU A 96 22.98 5.25 11.76
C LEU A 96 23.98 6.36 12.18
N ASP A 97 23.59 7.62 12.02
CA ASP A 97 24.45 8.80 12.20
C ASP A 97 24.20 9.55 13.51
N ASP A 98 22.96 9.53 13.98
CA ASP A 98 22.50 10.13 15.23
C ASP A 98 21.57 9.12 15.94
N PRO A 99 22.14 8.06 16.56
CA PRO A 99 21.36 6.96 17.11
C PRO A 99 20.64 7.39 18.39
N PRO A 100 19.31 7.19 18.51
CA PRO A 100 18.55 7.60 19.67
C PRO A 100 18.99 6.85 20.94
N GLY A 101 18.99 7.56 22.07
CA GLY A 101 19.20 6.95 23.38
C GLY A 101 18.08 5.96 23.75
N PRO A 102 18.31 5.12 24.78
CA PRO A 102 17.36 4.07 25.18
C PRO A 102 15.95 4.58 25.50
N PHE A 103 15.83 5.85 25.92
CA PHE A 103 14.55 6.49 26.27
C PHE A 103 14.00 7.36 25.13
N ASP A 104 14.87 7.98 24.33
CA ASP A 104 14.50 8.94 23.28
C ASP A 104 13.81 8.27 22.09
N SER A 105 14.19 7.02 21.78
CA SER A 105 13.65 6.24 20.65
C SER A 105 12.12 6.20 20.60
N LEU A 106 11.45 6.15 21.76
CA LEU A 106 9.99 6.10 21.84
C LEU A 106 9.37 7.49 21.64
N GLU A 107 10.03 8.57 22.06
CA GLU A 107 9.55 9.95 21.93
C GLU A 107 9.76 10.48 20.50
N GLU A 108 10.92 10.23 19.90
CA GLU A 108 11.20 10.45 18.47
C GLU A 108 10.13 9.76 17.60
N SER A 109 9.79 8.51 17.93
CA SER A 109 8.78 7.75 17.19
C SER A 109 7.36 8.30 17.32
N ARG A 110 7.01 8.88 18.47
CA ARG A 110 5.71 9.55 18.68
C ARG A 110 5.64 10.81 17.84
N ALA A 111 6.64 11.69 17.93
CA ALA A 111 6.70 12.91 17.13
C ALA A 111 6.60 12.62 15.62
N PHE A 112 7.31 11.59 15.14
CA PHE A 112 7.23 11.17 13.75
C PHE A 112 5.85 10.59 13.38
N CYS A 113 5.25 9.75 14.23
CA CYS A 113 3.91 9.20 13.97
C CYS A 113 2.82 10.27 13.97
N GLU A 114 2.84 11.21 14.93
CA GLU A 114 1.91 12.33 15.05
C GLU A 114 1.98 13.25 13.82
N THR A 115 3.18 13.60 13.36
CA THR A 115 3.38 14.39 12.12
C THR A 115 2.78 13.69 10.90
N LEU A 116 2.82 12.35 10.86
CA LEU A 116 2.24 11.57 9.77
C LEU A 116 0.72 11.36 9.89
N GLU A 117 0.16 11.40 11.09
CA GLU A 117 -1.29 11.47 11.32
C GLU A 117 -1.85 12.80 10.82
N GLU A 118 -1.21 13.92 11.18
CA GLU A 118 -1.57 15.26 10.70
C GLU A 118 -1.48 15.36 9.17
N SER A 119 -0.40 14.83 8.58
CA SER A 119 -0.24 14.76 7.12
C SER A 119 -1.32 13.90 6.44
N ASN A 120 -1.72 12.78 7.07
CA ASN A 120 -2.79 11.92 6.53
C ASN A 120 -4.15 12.64 6.61
N TYR A 121 -4.46 13.28 7.74
CA TYR A 121 -5.67 14.08 7.92
C TYR A 121 -5.77 15.20 6.88
N ARG A 122 -4.68 15.94 6.64
CA ARG A 122 -4.62 16.98 5.60
C ARG A 122 -4.92 16.41 4.21
N LEU A 123 -4.26 15.31 3.82
CA LEU A 123 -4.48 14.66 2.53
C LEU A 123 -5.91 14.14 2.36
N GLN A 124 -6.51 13.56 3.42
CA GLN A 124 -7.92 13.14 3.39
C GLN A 124 -8.87 14.33 3.19
N LYS A 125 -8.61 15.45 3.87
CA LYS A 125 -9.38 16.69 3.72
C LYS A 125 -9.28 17.26 2.31
N GLU A 126 -8.07 17.39 1.77
CA GLU A 126 -7.82 17.83 0.39
C GLU A 126 -8.54 16.94 -0.62
N LEU A 127 -8.50 15.61 -0.43
CA LEU A 127 -9.18 14.65 -1.30
C LEU A 127 -10.71 14.78 -1.24
N GLN A 128 -11.29 15.02 -0.06
CA GLN A 128 -12.73 15.31 0.09
C GLN A 128 -13.13 16.65 -0.56
N GLU A 129 -12.30 17.69 -0.44
CA GLU A 129 -12.55 18.99 -1.07
C GLU A 129 -12.49 18.88 -2.60
N LYS A 130 -11.48 18.18 -3.14
CA LYS A 130 -11.39 17.87 -4.57
C LYS A 130 -12.54 17.01 -5.07
N GLN A 131 -13.01 16.04 -4.29
CA GLN A 131 -14.18 15.25 -4.66
C GLN A 131 -15.46 16.10 -4.74
N LYS A 132 -15.66 17.07 -3.83
CA LYS A 132 -16.77 18.04 -3.90
C LYS A 132 -16.66 18.96 -5.12
N GLU A 133 -15.45 19.42 -5.43
CA GLU A 133 -15.16 20.24 -6.62
C GLU A 133 -15.52 19.48 -7.90
N ILE A 134 -15.05 18.22 -8.04
CA ILE A 134 -15.39 17.34 -9.17
C ILE A 134 -16.91 17.16 -9.31
N THR A 135 -17.63 16.88 -8.23
CA THR A 135 -19.09 16.72 -8.28
C THR A 135 -19.81 18.01 -8.71
N SER A 136 -19.33 19.18 -8.27
CA SER A 136 -19.89 20.47 -8.67
C SER A 136 -19.60 20.79 -10.14
N LEU A 137 -18.40 20.47 -10.63
CA LEU A 137 -18.01 20.64 -12.03
C LEU A 137 -18.79 19.71 -12.96
N LYS A 138 -19.00 18.44 -12.58
CA LYS A 138 -19.84 17.49 -13.34
C LYS A 138 -21.26 18.01 -13.52
N ARG A 139 -21.95 18.39 -12.43
CA ARG A 139 -23.29 18.99 -12.52
C ARG A 139 -23.33 20.22 -13.46
N ARG A 140 -22.33 21.10 -13.37
CA ARG A 140 -22.23 22.27 -14.26
C ARG A 140 -21.96 21.91 -15.72
N LEU A 141 -21.31 20.78 -15.99
CA LEU A 141 -21.13 20.24 -17.33
C LEU A 141 -22.48 19.72 -17.86
N ASP A 142 -23.16 18.87 -17.09
CA ASP A 142 -24.48 18.31 -17.42
C ASP A 142 -25.52 19.42 -17.72
N GLU A 143 -25.57 20.48 -16.90
CA GLU A 143 -26.41 21.67 -17.10
C GLU A 143 -26.12 22.38 -18.43
N ARG A 144 -24.85 22.41 -18.86
CA ARG A 144 -24.43 23.08 -20.11
C ARG A 144 -24.65 22.20 -21.33
N GLU A 145 -24.43 20.89 -21.22
CA GLU A 145 -24.77 19.93 -22.27
C GLU A 145 -26.27 19.94 -22.57
N GLN A 146 -27.13 19.94 -21.53
CA GLN A 146 -28.57 20.08 -21.70
C GLN A 146 -28.96 21.41 -22.36
N ALA A 147 -28.33 22.52 -21.98
CA ALA A 147 -28.58 23.81 -22.61
C ALA A 147 -28.14 23.85 -24.09
N ILE A 148 -27.03 23.21 -24.44
CA ILE A 148 -26.56 23.06 -25.83
C ILE A 148 -27.55 22.24 -26.64
N LEU A 149 -27.95 21.05 -26.16
CA LEU A 149 -28.94 20.19 -26.83
C LEU A 149 -30.28 20.90 -27.08
N LEU A 150 -30.74 21.73 -26.13
CA LEU A 150 -31.93 22.55 -26.31
C LEU A 150 -31.72 23.64 -27.37
N LEU A 151 -30.56 24.29 -27.41
CA LEU A 151 -30.24 25.29 -28.45
C LEU A 151 -30.09 24.65 -29.83
N GLU A 152 -29.42 23.51 -29.95
CA GLU A 152 -29.30 22.74 -31.20
C GLU A 152 -30.67 22.38 -31.77
N LYS A 153 -31.61 21.95 -30.91
CA LYS A 153 -33.01 21.69 -31.32
C LYS A 153 -33.74 22.95 -31.83
N HIS A 154 -33.41 24.14 -31.33
CA HIS A 154 -34.02 25.41 -31.78
C HIS A 154 -33.28 26.05 -32.96
N VAL A 155 -32.01 25.71 -33.19
CA VAL A 155 -31.20 26.16 -34.33
C VAL A 155 -31.35 25.21 -35.53
N ASN A 156 -31.74 23.96 -35.29
CA ASN A 156 -32.14 22.98 -36.29
C ASN A 156 -33.66 22.67 -36.24
N PRO A 157 -34.57 23.68 -36.33
CA PRO A 157 -35.97 23.41 -36.57
C PRO A 157 -36.08 23.03 -38.05
N GLU A 158 -36.30 21.73 -38.28
CA GLU A 158 -36.60 21.11 -39.57
C GLU A 158 -36.91 22.09 -40.71
N CYS A 159 -35.99 22.18 -41.68
CA CYS A 159 -36.30 22.72 -43.00
C CYS A 159 -37.16 21.72 -43.80
N VAL A 160 -38.25 21.23 -43.19
CA VAL A 160 -39.25 20.37 -43.82
C VAL A 160 -40.20 21.26 -44.61
N SER A 161 -39.70 21.69 -45.77
CA SER A 161 -40.57 22.12 -46.86
C SER A 161 -41.08 20.86 -47.58
N PRO A 162 -42.39 20.57 -47.59
CA PRO A 162 -42.91 19.37 -48.24
C PRO A 162 -42.97 19.57 -49.76
N GLY A 163 -41.83 19.32 -50.43
CA GLY A 163 -41.79 19.08 -51.86
C GLY A 163 -40.67 19.79 -52.63
N SER A 164 -39.59 19.06 -52.90
CA SER A 164 -39.04 19.00 -54.26
C SER A 164 -38.24 17.71 -54.44
N LEU A 165 -38.68 16.87 -55.37
CA LEU A 165 -37.85 15.83 -55.95
C LEU A 165 -36.82 16.49 -56.87
N CYS A 166 -35.53 16.31 -56.58
CA CYS A 166 -34.49 16.40 -57.60
C CYS A 166 -33.39 15.36 -57.31
N ASP A 167 -33.45 14.30 -58.12
CA ASP A 167 -32.40 13.30 -58.32
C ASP A 167 -31.07 13.91 -58.81
N LEU A 168 -30.04 13.05 -58.82
CA LEU A 168 -28.73 13.20 -59.49
C LEU A 168 -27.68 14.10 -58.79
N SER A 169 -26.37 13.81 -58.82
CA SER A 169 -25.59 12.56 -58.99
C SER A 169 -24.08 12.89 -58.85
N ALA A 170 -23.29 11.97 -58.25
CA ALA A 170 -21.82 11.84 -58.43
C ALA A 170 -20.93 13.03 -57.97
N GLN A 171 -19.65 12.91 -57.64
CA GLN A 171 -18.72 11.79 -57.38
C GLN A 171 -17.50 12.36 -56.60
N GLY A 172 -16.76 11.55 -55.84
CA GLY A 172 -15.47 11.98 -55.27
C GLY A 172 -15.07 11.20 -54.02
N SER A 173 -14.19 10.21 -54.17
CA SER A 173 -13.78 9.30 -53.10
C SER A 173 -12.29 9.40 -52.80
N GLU A 174 -11.94 9.43 -51.52
CA GLU A 174 -10.70 8.90 -50.94
C GLU A 174 -11.00 8.52 -49.48
N SER A 175 -10.84 7.25 -49.10
CA SER A 175 -9.66 6.67 -48.43
C SER A 175 -9.59 7.04 -46.93
N SER A 176 -9.39 6.15 -45.95
CA SER A 176 -8.93 4.75 -45.94
C SER A 176 -9.57 3.91 -44.81
N ALA A 177 -9.25 2.61 -44.75
CA ALA A 177 -9.60 1.66 -43.69
C ALA A 177 -9.10 2.11 -42.28
N ASP A 178 -9.59 1.59 -41.15
CA ASP A 178 -9.43 0.19 -40.70
C ASP A 178 -10.49 -0.26 -39.64
N PRO A 179 -10.58 -1.57 -39.32
CA PRO A 179 -11.55 -2.12 -38.36
C PRO A 179 -11.02 -2.07 -36.91
N ASP A 180 -11.88 -2.41 -35.93
CA ASP A 180 -11.59 -3.26 -34.73
C ASP A 180 -12.74 -3.17 -33.69
N VAL A 181 -13.34 -4.29 -33.27
CA VAL A 181 -13.04 -5.16 -32.09
C VAL A 181 -13.93 -4.84 -30.88
N GLU A 182 -14.82 -5.79 -30.57
CA GLU A 182 -15.30 -6.21 -29.23
C GLU A 182 -16.31 -7.37 -29.47
N SER A 183 -16.42 -8.43 -28.65
CA SER A 183 -15.57 -8.91 -27.55
C SER A 183 -15.79 -10.42 -27.41
N SER A 184 -14.72 -11.21 -27.30
CA SER A 184 -14.85 -12.67 -27.10
C SER A 184 -15.10 -13.01 -25.64
N ALA A 185 -16.19 -13.72 -25.35
CA ALA A 185 -16.51 -14.28 -24.03
C ALA A 185 -16.61 -15.81 -24.12
N VAL A 186 -15.55 -16.49 -23.65
CA VAL A 186 -15.32 -17.96 -23.60
C VAL A 186 -14.16 -18.20 -22.60
N GLU A 187 -14.06 -19.21 -21.74
CA GLU A 187 -15.00 -20.20 -21.15
C GLU A 187 -14.93 -20.04 -19.59
N ALA A 188 -15.31 -20.93 -18.65
CA ALA A 188 -15.74 -22.33 -18.64
C ALA A 188 -16.54 -22.68 -17.36
N ASP A 189 -16.90 -23.96 -17.23
CA ASP A 189 -17.40 -24.66 -16.03
C ASP A 189 -16.57 -25.98 -15.85
N GLN A 190 -16.86 -26.80 -14.84
CA GLN A 190 -16.20 -28.09 -14.46
C GLN A 190 -14.94 -27.97 -13.56
N ASP A 191 -14.66 -28.86 -12.60
CA ASP A 191 -15.43 -30.02 -12.10
C ASP A 191 -15.06 -30.33 -10.63
N VAL A 192 -15.90 -31.09 -9.93
CA VAL A 192 -15.63 -31.56 -8.54
C VAL A 192 -15.50 -33.08 -8.46
N PRO A 193 -14.56 -33.59 -7.64
CA PRO A 193 -14.70 -34.93 -7.08
C PRO A 193 -14.86 -34.92 -5.55
N ASP A 194 -15.77 -35.76 -5.09
CA ASP A 194 -16.00 -36.13 -3.69
C ASP A 194 -15.04 -37.26 -3.24
N ASP A 195 -14.93 -37.41 -1.92
CA ASP A 195 -14.85 -38.67 -1.16
C ASP A 195 -13.73 -38.83 -0.10
N SER A 196 -14.14 -39.51 0.99
CA SER A 196 -13.34 -40.30 1.94
C SER A 196 -12.39 -39.62 2.92
N GLY A 197 -12.96 -39.25 4.07
CA GLY A 197 -12.78 -40.05 5.30
C GLY A 197 -11.59 -39.73 6.23
N GLY A 198 -11.87 -39.47 7.52
CA GLY A 198 -10.82 -39.26 8.52
C GLY A 198 -11.30 -38.86 9.94
N ARG A 199 -12.13 -39.68 10.58
CA ARG A 199 -12.61 -39.46 11.96
C ARG A 199 -11.55 -39.88 13.00
N CYS A 200 -11.03 -38.93 13.79
CA CYS A 200 -10.28 -39.22 15.02
C CYS A 200 -10.72 -38.30 16.17
N GLU A 201 -11.47 -38.86 17.11
CA GLU A 201 -11.77 -38.26 18.42
C GLU A 201 -10.56 -38.42 19.35
N VAL A 202 -10.09 -37.36 20.03
CA VAL A 202 -9.47 -37.49 21.37
C VAL A 202 -9.80 -36.29 22.25
N GLU A 203 -10.73 -36.54 23.16
CA GLU A 203 -10.98 -35.89 24.47
C GLU A 203 -11.47 -37.07 25.35
N PRO A 204 -11.35 -37.11 26.70
CA PRO A 204 -11.12 -35.96 27.58
C PRO A 204 -10.25 -36.21 28.86
N VAL A 205 -10.14 -35.16 29.72
CA VAL A 205 -9.86 -35.14 31.18
C VAL A 205 -8.52 -35.69 31.76
N ARG A 206 -7.71 -34.82 32.42
CA ARG A 206 -7.69 -34.64 33.91
C ARG A 206 -6.60 -33.72 34.49
N SER A 207 -7.06 -32.84 35.39
CA SER A 207 -6.33 -32.14 36.47
C SER A 207 -5.24 -31.13 36.06
N SER A 208 -4.99 -30.03 36.79
CA SER A 208 -5.59 -29.57 38.06
C SER A 208 -5.68 -28.04 38.09
N ALA A 209 -6.63 -27.49 38.85
CA ALA A 209 -6.69 -26.05 39.09
C ALA A 209 -5.47 -25.55 39.88
N CYS A 210 -4.84 -24.47 39.41
CA CYS A 210 -4.05 -23.57 40.24
C CYS A 210 -4.25 -22.13 39.73
N TRP A 211 -4.78 -21.27 40.60
CA TRP A 211 -5.06 -19.87 40.29
C TRP A 211 -3.79 -19.03 40.40
N CYS A 212 -3.21 -18.62 39.27
CA CYS A 212 -2.26 -17.52 39.20
C CYS A 212 -2.64 -16.61 38.00
N GLY A 213 -2.59 -15.29 38.20
CA GLY A 213 -3.20 -14.31 37.30
C GLY A 213 -2.52 -14.13 35.94
N PRO A 214 -3.12 -13.33 35.04
CA PRO A 214 -2.61 -13.14 33.69
C PRO A 214 -1.24 -12.46 33.69
N SER A 215 -0.25 -13.14 33.12
CA SER A 215 1.08 -12.60 32.90
C SER A 215 1.06 -11.62 31.72
N HIS A 216 0.87 -10.33 32.00
CA HIS A 216 0.99 -9.27 31.00
C HIS A 216 2.45 -9.13 30.53
N SER A 217 2.77 -9.68 29.35
CA SER A 217 4.01 -9.34 28.65
C SER A 217 3.93 -9.55 27.13
N THR A 218 2.96 -8.91 26.49
CA THR A 218 2.98 -8.68 25.04
C THR A 218 4.01 -7.59 24.71
N SER A 219 5.30 -7.92 24.86
CA SER A 219 6.37 -7.10 24.27
C SER A 219 6.14 -7.04 22.76
N PRO A 220 6.27 -5.87 22.11
CA PRO A 220 6.12 -5.77 20.66
C PRO A 220 7.21 -6.60 19.95
N PRO A 221 6.89 -7.13 18.76
CA PRO A 221 7.78 -7.96 17.96
C PRO A 221 9.12 -7.25 17.67
N ILE A 222 10.23 -7.95 17.95
CA ILE A 222 11.59 -7.45 17.72
C ILE A 222 12.08 -7.90 16.34
N ILE A 223 12.40 -6.92 15.49
CA ILE A 223 13.14 -7.10 14.25
C ILE A 223 14.62 -6.82 14.56
N GLN A 224 15.54 -7.75 14.30
CA GLN A 224 16.98 -7.58 14.59
C GLN A 224 17.79 -7.40 13.31
N VAL A 225 18.49 -6.28 13.18
CA VAL A 225 19.39 -6.02 12.05
C VAL A 225 20.82 -5.93 12.59
N THR A 226 21.70 -6.78 12.06
CA THR A 226 23.14 -6.76 12.37
C THR A 226 23.90 -6.34 11.12
N GLN A 227 24.65 -5.24 11.19
CA GLN A 227 25.54 -4.85 10.11
C GLN A 227 26.82 -5.69 10.19
N LEU A 228 26.99 -6.65 9.26
CA LEU A 228 28.15 -7.54 9.25
C LEU A 228 29.41 -6.82 8.75
N TYR A 229 30.20 -6.29 9.67
CA TYR A 229 31.59 -5.93 9.40
C TYR A 229 32.44 -7.20 9.24
N HIS A 230 32.75 -7.57 8.00
CA HIS A 230 33.89 -8.45 7.74
C HIS A 230 35.20 -7.69 7.92
N GLN A 231 35.72 -7.73 9.14
CA GLN A 231 37.10 -7.39 9.43
C GLN A 231 38.00 -8.54 8.92
N LYS A 232 38.69 -8.34 7.80
CA LYS A 232 39.99 -8.98 7.57
C LYS A 232 41.06 -7.89 7.54
N LEU A 233 41.66 -7.73 8.72
CA LEU A 233 42.88 -6.97 8.92
C LEU A 233 43.99 -8.01 9.00
N GLU A 234 44.58 -8.35 7.86
CA GLU A 234 45.72 -9.28 7.78
C GLU A 234 46.81 -8.72 6.86
N GLN A 235 47.83 -8.17 7.54
CA GLN A 235 49.24 -8.02 7.16
C GLN A 235 49.58 -7.13 5.96
#